data_AF-A0A9W8U495-F1
#
_entry.id   AF-A0A9W8U495-F1
#
_cell.length_a   1.000
_cell.length_b   1.000
_cell.length_c   1.000
_cell.angle_alpha   90.00
_cell.angle_beta   90.00
_cell.angle_gamma   90.00
#
_symmetry.space_group_name_H-M   'P 1'
#
loop_
_entity.id
_entity.type
_entity.pdbx_description
1 polymer ?
#
loop_
_entity_poly.entity_id
_entity_poly.type
_entity_poly.pdbx_seq_one_letter_code
_entity_poly.pdbx_strand_id
1 'polypeptide(L)'
;MASLLPLIAEILPMIMPASANITRAKQLEPTHPTVEGPVIERPAVVGKCDNMCVSETIIYTVSGKGTLIVNEAVNSELKHHELAPGDFAFVPAWVEHQIKNDSDQDFQLLMIQNGSTPIRADLTDFGGDVISTKN
;
A
#
# COMPACT_ATOMS: atom_id res chain seq x y z
N MET A 1 24.63 18.34 18.96
CA MET A 1 23.77 17.47 19.78
C MET A 1 23.45 16.25 18.95
N ALA A 2 24.13 15.13 19.20
CA ALA A 2 23.88 13.89 18.49
C ALA A 2 22.57 13.30 19.00
N SER A 3 21.55 13.25 18.13
CA SER A 3 20.28 12.61 18.43
C SER A 3 20.55 11.13 18.71
N LEU A 4 20.26 10.69 19.93
CA LEU A 4 20.44 9.30 20.38
C LEU A 4 19.23 8.41 19.99
N LEU A 5 18.46 8.80 18.96
CA LEU A 5 17.25 8.12 18.51
C LEU A 5 17.19 7.78 16.99
N PRO A 6 18.26 7.34 16.29
CA PRO A 6 18.09 6.71 14.98
C PRO A 6 17.84 5.19 15.08
N LEU A 7 18.31 4.54 16.16
CA LEU A 7 18.31 3.08 16.27
C LEU A 7 16.93 2.45 16.61
N ILE A 8 16.05 3.16 17.32
CA ILE A 8 14.73 2.57 17.68
C ILE A 8 13.79 2.50 16.47
N ALA A 9 13.92 3.43 15.51
CA ALA A 9 13.12 3.45 14.30
C ALA A 9 13.40 2.23 13.40
N GLU A 10 14.65 1.75 13.36
CA GLU A 10 15.04 0.55 12.60
C GLU A 10 14.51 -0.75 13.23
N ILE A 11 14.22 -0.77 14.54
CA ILE A 11 13.74 -1.96 15.26
C ILE A 11 12.20 -2.00 15.32
N LEU A 12 11.52 -0.90 15.04
CA LEU A 12 10.05 -0.80 15.04
C LEU A 12 9.34 -1.84 14.15
N PRO A 13 9.77 -2.11 12.89
CA PRO A 13 9.19 -3.20 12.09
C PRO A 13 9.37 -4.60 12.73
N MET A 14 10.28 -4.76 13.69
CA MET A 14 10.49 -6.02 14.44
C MET A 14 9.55 -6.16 15.64
N ILE A 15 9.04 -5.06 16.20
CA ILE A 15 8.26 -5.05 17.45
C ILE A 15 6.74 -4.95 17.19
N MET A 16 6.32 -4.39 16.06
CA MET A 16 4.89 -4.28 15.71
C MET A 16 4.62 -4.79 14.29
N PRO A 17 4.11 -6.02 14.13
CA PRO A 17 3.66 -6.49 12.82
C PRO A 17 2.52 -5.59 12.33
N ALA A 18 2.63 -5.09 11.11
CA ALA A 18 1.61 -4.27 10.48
C ALA A 18 1.17 -4.92 9.16
N SER A 19 -0.14 -5.08 8.99
CA SER A 19 -0.67 -5.78 7.82
C SER A 19 -1.33 -4.82 6.84
N ALA A 20 -1.06 -5.05 5.55
CA ALA A 20 -1.78 -4.40 4.48
C ALA A 20 -3.25 -4.83 4.51
N ASN A 21 -4.14 -3.92 4.12
CA ASN A 21 -5.57 -4.19 4.06
C ASN A 21 -6.10 -3.89 2.68
N ILE A 22 -6.89 -4.83 2.13
CA ILE A 22 -7.52 -4.68 0.83
C ILE A 22 -9.03 -4.53 1.01
N THR A 23 -9.57 -3.40 0.55
CA THR A 23 -11.00 -3.17 0.44
C THR A 23 -11.41 -3.36 -1.01
N ARG A 24 -12.23 -4.37 -1.27
CA ARG A 24 -12.67 -4.73 -2.63
C ARG A 24 -13.75 -3.79 -3.14
N ALA A 25 -13.76 -3.53 -4.45
CA ALA A 25 -14.79 -2.73 -5.11
C ALA A 25 -16.22 -3.18 -4.73
N LYS A 26 -16.49 -4.48 -4.77
CA LYS A 26 -17.78 -5.09 -4.38
C LYS A 26 -18.22 -4.80 -2.94
N GLN A 27 -17.28 -4.48 -2.04
CA GLN A 27 -17.60 -4.12 -0.64
C GLN A 27 -18.06 -2.67 -0.53
N LEU A 28 -17.78 -1.85 -1.55
CA LEU A 28 -18.17 -0.43 -1.60
C LEU A 28 -19.51 -0.23 -2.33
N GLU A 29 -19.90 -1.16 -3.21
CA GLU A 29 -21.14 -1.10 -3.98
C GLU A 29 -22.40 -1.08 -3.10
N PRO A 30 -23.47 -0.35 -3.50
CA PRO A 30 -24.75 -0.38 -2.80
C PRO A 30 -25.38 -1.78 -2.89
N THR A 31 -25.88 -2.30 -1.76
CA THR A 31 -26.64 -3.57 -1.76
C THR A 31 -27.98 -3.43 -2.49
N HIS A 32 -28.55 -2.22 -2.53
CA HIS A 32 -29.81 -1.91 -3.21
C HIS A 32 -29.70 -0.54 -3.91
N PRO A 33 -29.33 -0.48 -5.20
CA PRO A 33 -29.27 0.77 -5.94
C PRO A 33 -30.69 1.31 -6.18
N THR A 34 -31.02 2.46 -5.59
CA THR A 34 -32.30 3.17 -5.80
C THR A 34 -32.04 4.49 -6.54
N VAL A 35 -33.01 4.91 -7.36
CA VAL A 35 -32.87 6.02 -8.32
C VAL A 35 -32.90 7.40 -7.64
N GLU A 36 -33.47 7.49 -6.43
CA GLU A 36 -33.28 8.56 -5.45
C GLU A 36 -32.88 7.90 -4.13
N GLY A 37 -31.59 7.58 -4.00
CA GLY A 37 -31.03 6.94 -2.83
C GLY A 37 -30.39 7.93 -1.86
N PRO A 38 -30.34 7.64 -0.55
CA PRO A 38 -29.58 8.43 0.41
C PRO A 38 -28.08 8.44 0.03
N VAL A 39 -27.34 9.47 0.45
CA VAL A 39 -25.87 9.47 0.39
C VAL A 39 -25.37 8.33 1.29
N ILE A 40 -24.77 7.29 0.71
CA ILE A 40 -24.19 6.15 1.43
C ILE A 40 -22.68 6.33 1.45
N GLU A 41 -22.15 6.74 2.60
CA GLU A 41 -20.70 6.84 2.81
C GLU A 41 -20.16 5.49 3.31
N ARG A 42 -19.19 4.93 2.57
CA ARG A 42 -18.42 3.76 3.01
C ARG A 42 -16.95 4.10 2.95
N PRO A 43 -16.30 4.31 4.10
CA PRO A 43 -14.91 4.67 4.07
C PRO A 43 -14.06 3.45 3.71
N ALA A 44 -13.18 3.60 2.72
CA ALA A 44 -12.32 2.52 2.25
C ALA A 44 -11.16 2.21 3.21
N VAL A 45 -10.69 3.24 3.94
CA VAL A 45 -9.60 3.18 4.92
C VAL A 45 -9.95 4.12 6.08
N VAL A 46 -10.07 3.60 7.32
CA VAL A 46 -10.38 4.40 8.53
C VAL A 46 -9.49 3.98 9.69
N GLY A 47 -8.95 4.95 10.43
CA GLY A 47 -8.25 4.69 11.70
C GLY A 47 -7.07 3.74 11.52
N LYS A 48 -6.38 3.86 10.39
CA LYS A 48 -5.15 3.15 10.08
C LYS A 48 -3.94 4.07 9.97
N CYS A 49 -4.18 5.38 9.97
CA CYS A 49 -3.18 6.43 9.87
C CYS A 49 -2.81 6.90 11.27
N ASP A 50 -2.06 6.07 12.00
CA ASP A 50 -1.97 6.22 13.46
C ASP A 50 -0.60 6.78 13.90
N ASN A 51 0.42 6.86 13.02
CA ASN A 51 1.76 7.33 13.38
C ASN A 51 2.51 8.06 12.24
N MET A 52 3.01 9.27 12.53
CA MET A 52 3.90 10.04 11.65
C MET A 52 5.32 9.43 11.62
N CYS A 53 5.67 8.62 10.61
CA CYS A 53 7.01 8.58 9.94
C CYS A 53 7.07 7.56 8.78
N VAL A 54 7.83 7.89 7.71
CA VAL A 54 8.12 7.12 6.47
C VAL A 54 6.87 6.52 5.79
N SER A 55 5.99 7.45 5.38
CA SER A 55 4.86 7.38 4.44
C SER A 55 4.00 6.10 4.42
N GLU A 56 2.86 6.17 5.10
CA GLU A 56 1.69 5.33 4.80
C GLU A 56 1.23 5.57 3.35
N THR A 57 0.72 4.51 2.71
CA THR A 57 0.28 4.56 1.31
C THR A 57 -1.12 3.98 1.17
N ILE A 58 -2.03 4.76 0.61
CA ILE A 58 -3.32 4.28 0.11
C ILE A 58 -3.23 4.17 -1.41
N ILE A 59 -3.65 3.03 -1.94
CA ILE A 59 -3.64 2.72 -3.37
C ILE A 59 -5.09 2.54 -3.80
N TYR A 60 -5.50 3.18 -4.88
CA TYR A 60 -6.74 2.91 -5.58
C TYR A 60 -6.43 2.37 -6.98
N THR A 61 -7.01 1.22 -7.32
CA THR A 61 -6.82 0.62 -8.64
C THR A 61 -7.78 1.25 -9.65
N VAL A 62 -7.21 2.03 -10.58
CA VAL A 62 -7.97 2.77 -11.60
C VAL A 62 -8.37 1.84 -12.75
N SER A 63 -7.41 1.06 -13.27
CA SER A 63 -7.63 0.13 -14.39
C SER A 63 -6.58 -0.98 -14.41
N GLY A 64 -6.83 -2.04 -15.17
CA GLY A 64 -5.94 -3.20 -15.29
C GLY A 64 -6.02 -4.15 -14.09
N LYS A 65 -5.13 -5.15 -14.06
CA LYS A 65 -4.97 -6.08 -12.94
C LYS A 65 -3.50 -6.21 -12.59
N GLY A 66 -3.22 -6.39 -11.32
CA GLY A 66 -1.86 -6.60 -10.85
C GLY A 66 -1.86 -7.21 -9.45
N THR A 67 -0.66 -7.36 -8.89
CA THR A 67 -0.48 -7.95 -7.56
C THR A 67 0.30 -6.97 -6.70
N LEU A 68 -0.26 -6.65 -5.54
CA LEU A 68 0.46 -6.01 -4.45
C LEU A 68 1.14 -7.11 -3.62
N ILE A 69 2.47 -7.07 -3.59
CA ILE A 69 3.30 -7.97 -2.78
C ILE A 69 3.74 -7.17 -1.56
N VAL A 70 3.51 -7.71 -0.36
CA VAL A 70 3.90 -7.05 0.89
C VAL A 70 4.71 -7.98 1.76
N ASN A 71 5.70 -7.40 2.44
CA ASN A 71 6.42 -8.07 3.52
C ASN A 71 6.03 -7.41 4.84
N GLU A 72 5.25 -8.13 5.63
CA GLU A 72 4.64 -7.60 6.86
C GLU A 72 5.50 -7.87 8.11
N ALA A 73 6.55 -8.70 7.99
CA ALA A 73 7.46 -9.02 9.09
C ALA A 73 8.79 -9.65 8.61
N VAL A 74 9.87 -9.41 9.35
CA VAL A 74 11.19 -10.03 9.07
C VAL A 74 11.08 -11.56 9.07
N ASN A 75 11.63 -12.21 8.04
CA ASN A 75 11.56 -13.66 7.80
C ASN A 75 10.13 -14.22 7.67
N SER A 76 9.16 -13.39 7.29
CA SER A 76 7.80 -13.86 6.96
C SER A 76 7.66 -14.19 5.48
N GLU A 77 6.67 -15.03 5.16
CA GLU A 77 6.27 -15.25 3.77
C GLU A 77 5.70 -13.96 3.18
N LEU A 78 6.10 -13.64 1.96
CA LEU A 78 5.52 -12.53 1.21
C LEU A 78 4.04 -12.78 0.99
N LYS A 79 3.20 -11.79 1.28
CA LYS A 79 1.78 -11.86 0.96
C LYS A 79 1.51 -11.25 -0.39
N HIS A 80 0.73 -11.97 -1.19
CA HIS A 80 0.35 -11.58 -2.53
C HIS A 80 -1.14 -11.24 -2.55
N HIS A 81 -1.45 -10.00 -2.89
CA HIS A 81 -2.81 -9.49 -2.99
C HIS A 81 -3.09 -9.10 -4.44
N GLU A 82 -3.90 -9.90 -5.13
CA GLU A 82 -4.43 -9.48 -6.43
C GLU A 82 -5.25 -8.21 -6.27
N LEU A 83 -5.11 -7.29 -7.21
CA LEU A 83 -5.83 -6.01 -7.28
C LEU A 83 -6.58 -5.92 -8.61
N ALA A 84 -7.81 -5.42 -8.54
CA ALA A 84 -8.68 -5.18 -9.67
C ALA A 84 -9.30 -3.77 -9.62
N PRO A 85 -9.84 -3.25 -10.73
CA PRO A 85 -10.38 -1.89 -10.77
C PRO A 85 -11.44 -1.66 -9.69
N GLY A 86 -11.33 -0.53 -8.99
CA GLY A 86 -12.18 -0.16 -7.86
C GLY A 86 -11.70 -0.63 -6.49
N ASP A 87 -10.67 -1.49 -6.42
CA ASP A 87 -10.09 -1.93 -5.15
C ASP A 87 -9.25 -0.81 -4.50
N PHE A 88 -9.24 -0.81 -3.17
CA PHE A 88 -8.32 -0.02 -2.37
C PHE A 88 -7.35 -0.94 -1.63
N ALA A 89 -6.08 -0.53 -1.54
CA ALA A 89 -5.10 -1.11 -0.63
C ALA A 89 -4.60 -0.05 0.34
N PHE A 90 -4.55 -0.38 1.62
CA PHE A 90 -3.82 0.39 2.62
C PHE A 90 -2.54 -0.35 2.97
N VAL A 91 -1.41 0.32 2.80
CA VAL A 91 -0.09 -0.16 3.21
C VAL A 91 0.42 0.72 4.35
N PRO A 92 0.59 0.14 5.56
CA PRO A 92 1.12 0.86 6.71
C PRO A 92 2.53 1.39 6.45
N ALA A 93 2.95 2.38 7.24
CA ALA A 93 4.34 2.83 7.26
C ALA A 93 5.28 1.64 7.55
N TRP A 94 6.49 1.69 6.96
CA TRP A 94 7.54 0.67 7.11
C TRP A 94 7.21 -0.72 6.55
N VAL A 95 6.01 -0.94 6.03
CA VAL A 95 5.69 -2.16 5.28
C VAL A 95 6.23 -2.00 3.87
N GLU A 96 7.33 -2.69 3.62
CA GLU A 96 7.89 -2.81 2.28
C GLU A 96 6.88 -3.51 1.37
N HIS A 97 6.70 -2.94 0.19
CA HIS A 97 5.72 -3.40 -0.76
C HIS A 97 6.19 -3.18 -2.20
N GLN A 98 5.74 -4.06 -3.08
CA GLN A 98 6.00 -4.01 -4.50
C GLN A 98 4.71 -4.17 -5.28
N ILE A 99 4.59 -3.45 -6.39
CA ILE A 99 3.53 -3.64 -7.37
C ILE A 99 4.07 -4.44 -8.55
N LYS A 100 3.42 -5.56 -8.85
CA LYS A 100 3.75 -6.41 -9.99
C LYS A 100 2.61 -6.39 -11.00
N ASN A 101 2.94 -6.13 -12.26
CA ASN A 101 2.04 -6.31 -13.40
C ASN A 101 2.62 -7.43 -14.28
N ASP A 102 1.97 -8.59 -14.29
CA ASP A 102 2.36 -9.76 -15.09
C ASP A 102 1.60 -9.83 -16.43
N SER A 103 0.83 -8.78 -16.77
CA SER A 103 0.05 -8.71 -18.00
C SER A 103 0.70 -7.81 -19.05
N ASP A 104 0.20 -7.92 -20.29
CA ASP A 104 0.56 -7.04 -21.41
C ASP A 104 -0.31 -5.77 -21.47
N GLN A 105 -1.21 -5.59 -20.51
CA GLN A 105 -2.10 -4.43 -20.40
C GLN A 105 -1.57 -3.45 -19.35
N ASP A 106 -1.89 -2.16 -19.52
CA ASP A 106 -1.56 -1.14 -18.54
C ASP A 106 -2.26 -1.41 -17.20
N PHE A 107 -1.51 -1.28 -16.12
CA PHE A 107 -2.01 -1.36 -14.74
C PHE A 107 -1.87 0.01 -14.08
N GLN A 108 -2.98 0.75 -14.03
CA GLN A 108 -2.99 2.13 -13.53
C GLN A 108 -3.44 2.18 -12.08
N LEU A 109 -2.61 2.80 -11.25
CA LEU A 109 -2.88 3.05 -9.83
C LEU A 109 -2.92 4.56 -9.56
N LEU A 110 -3.81 4.96 -8.66
CA LEU A 110 -3.76 6.25 -7.98
C LEU A 110 -3.20 6.00 -6.57
N MET A 111 -2.12 6.69 -6.21
CA MET A 111 -1.48 6.54 -4.90
C MET A 111 -1.64 7.83 -4.10
N ILE A 112 -2.09 7.69 -2.85
CA ILE A 112 -2.24 8.77 -1.88
C ILE A 112 -1.26 8.46 -0.75
N GLN A 113 -0.27 9.34 -0.58
CA GLN A 113 0.85 9.11 0.33
C GLN A 113 1.08 10.34 1.20
N ASN A 114 1.50 10.11 2.44
CA ASN A 114 1.86 11.19 3.35
C ASN A 114 3.36 11.53 3.21
N GLY A 115 3.67 12.76 2.76
CA GLY A 115 5.04 13.26 2.57
C GLY A 115 5.24 13.96 1.22
N SER A 116 6.15 14.94 1.15
CA SER A 116 6.42 15.69 -0.10
C SER A 116 7.18 14.87 -1.15
N THR A 117 7.82 13.78 -0.74
CA THR A 117 8.66 12.95 -1.60
C THR A 117 8.69 11.51 -1.04
N PRO A 118 7.84 10.59 -1.52
CA PRO A 118 7.89 9.20 -1.11
C PRO A 118 9.25 8.60 -1.52
N ILE A 119 9.88 7.86 -0.61
CA ILE A 119 11.12 7.13 -0.92
C ILE A 119 10.71 5.88 -1.70
N ARG A 120 11.11 5.82 -2.96
CA ARG A 120 10.92 4.65 -3.83
C ARG A 120 12.29 4.17 -4.29
N ALA A 121 12.49 2.86 -4.27
CA ALA A 121 13.60 2.21 -4.92
C ALA A 121 13.04 1.23 -5.95
N ASP A 122 13.55 1.32 -7.18
CA ASP A 122 13.31 0.26 -8.15
C ASP A 122 14.35 -0.82 -7.86
N LEU A 123 13.91 -2.01 -7.45
CA LEU A 123 14.76 -3.13 -7.06
C LEU A 123 14.60 -4.29 -8.04
N THR A 124 15.62 -5.14 -8.14
CA THR A 124 15.55 -6.40 -8.89
C THR A 124 14.63 -7.44 -8.23
N ASP A 125 14.57 -7.44 -6.89
CA ASP A 125 13.68 -8.25 -6.05
C ASP A 125 13.54 -7.57 -4.67
N PHE A 126 12.75 -8.15 -3.77
CA PHE A 126 12.59 -7.66 -2.41
C PHE A 126 13.93 -7.62 -1.65
N GLY A 127 14.37 -6.42 -1.24
CA GLY A 127 15.70 -6.20 -0.65
C GLY A 127 16.87 -6.43 -1.62
N GLY A 128 16.59 -6.58 -2.93
CA GLY A 128 17.58 -6.74 -3.98
C GLY A 128 18.30 -5.45 -4.34
N ASP A 129 19.25 -5.53 -5.27
CA ASP A 129 20.02 -4.37 -5.70
C ASP A 129 19.14 -3.31 -6.36
N VAL A 130 19.44 -2.04 -6.05
CA VAL A 130 18.77 -0.89 -6.66
C VAL A 130 19.12 -0.82 -8.15
N ILE A 131 18.10 -0.78 -8.98
CA ILE A 131 18.23 -0.52 -10.41
C ILE A 131 18.55 0.96 -10.58
N SER A 132 19.68 1.25 -11.22
CA SER A 132 20.03 2.62 -11.60
C SER A 132 19.14 3.05 -12.77
N THR A 133 17.92 3.50 -12.48
CA THR A 133 17.07 4.13 -13.48
C THR A 133 17.60 5.54 -13.74
N LYS A 134 18.22 5.74 -14.92
CA LYS A 134 18.45 7.09 -15.44
C LYS A 134 17.08 7.68 -15.78
N ASN A 135 16.66 8.66 -14.99
CA ASN A 135 15.54 9.56 -15.32
C ASN A 135 15.72 10.15 -16.72
#